data_AF-A0A9D7RK43-F1
#
_entry.id   AF-A0A9D7RK43-F1
#
_cell.length_a   1.000
_cell.length_b   1.000
_cell.length_c   1.000
_cell.angle_alpha   90.00
_cell.angle_beta   90.00
_cell.angle_gamma   90.00
#
_symmetry.space_group_name_H-M   'P 1'
#
loop_
_entity.id
_entity.type
_entity.pdbx_description
1 polymer ?
#
loop_
_entity_poly.entity_id
_entity_poly.type
_entity_poly.pdbx_seq_one_letter_code
_entity_poly.pdbx_strand_id
1 'polypeptide(L)'
;MSLSDPSAALICFGQNEPASINVQLTPGFTGDRFATIITDTLQRIVAVVEGQNFRPSKSFPMNFRVYGVAYTGRLVASTGSQIGSISSDECFDLTDNFLRFRWNEVDGGQVSLSTGATQRLVCIDATADQMSFRNTGTASSSTYRYLLTDDQNRLLLVLLGNSIDLNAGQPGKCRIWGLSYSGSLLLKAGDVVTKGNASGCVLRFVR
;
A
#
# COMPACT_ATOMS: atom_id res chain seq x y z
N MET A 1 -23.32 -17.33 -8.84
CA MET A 1 -21.98 -17.82 -8.37
C MET A 1 -21.42 -16.95 -7.24
N SER A 2 -20.49 -17.39 -6.37
CA SER A 2 -19.92 -16.49 -5.34
C SER A 2 -18.41 -16.58 -5.16
N LEU A 3 -17.81 -15.49 -4.69
CA LEU A 3 -16.41 -15.39 -4.25
C LEU A 3 -16.33 -15.58 -2.73
N SER A 4 -15.43 -16.44 -2.28
CA SER A 4 -15.04 -16.48 -0.87
C SER A 4 -14.12 -15.30 -0.56
N ASP A 5 -14.47 -14.49 0.44
CA ASP A 5 -13.75 -13.27 0.78
C ASP A 5 -12.34 -13.56 1.33
N PRO A 6 -11.25 -13.17 0.62
CA PRO A 6 -9.94 -13.06 1.25
C PRO A 6 -9.92 -11.73 2.00
N SER A 7 -10.66 -11.64 3.11
CA SER A 7 -10.66 -10.51 4.05
C SER A 7 -10.36 -9.14 3.40
N ALA A 8 -11.26 -8.58 2.57
CA ALA A 8 -11.13 -7.25 1.96
C ALA A 8 -9.67 -6.80 1.71
N ALA A 9 -8.98 -7.47 0.78
CA ALA A 9 -7.54 -7.34 0.62
C ALA A 9 -7.09 -5.89 0.32
N LEU A 10 -6.54 -5.25 1.35
CA LEU A 10 -5.81 -4.00 1.22
C LEU A 10 -4.49 -4.29 0.53
N ILE A 11 -4.24 -3.67 -0.63
CA ILE A 11 -2.98 -3.82 -1.36
C ILE A 11 -2.09 -2.61 -1.08
N CYS A 12 -0.97 -2.89 -0.44
CA CYS A 12 0.07 -1.93 -0.13
C CYS A 12 1.09 -1.89 -1.27
N PHE A 13 1.26 -0.72 -1.92
CA PHE A 13 2.40 -0.55 -2.80
C PHE A 13 3.57 0.02 -2.02
N GLY A 14 4.70 -0.71 -2.03
CA GLY A 14 5.88 -0.34 -1.27
C GLY A 14 7.19 -0.79 -1.90
N GLN A 15 7.25 -0.80 -3.24
CA GLN A 15 8.41 -1.07 -4.12
C GLN A 15 8.37 -2.40 -4.90
N ASN A 16 7.42 -3.32 -4.64
CA ASN A 16 7.21 -4.52 -5.46
C ASN A 16 5.74 -4.65 -5.87
N GLU A 17 5.48 -5.09 -7.10
CA GLU A 17 4.13 -5.52 -7.49
C GLU A 17 3.68 -6.65 -6.56
N PRO A 18 2.43 -6.60 -6.05
CA PRO A 18 1.94 -7.65 -5.17
C PRO A 18 1.98 -9.02 -5.85
N ALA A 19 2.11 -10.08 -5.05
CA ALA A 19 2.02 -11.45 -5.54
C ALA A 19 0.68 -11.71 -6.26
N SER A 20 0.64 -12.75 -7.09
CA SER A 20 -0.60 -13.20 -7.72
C SER A 20 -1.67 -13.45 -6.64
N ILE A 21 -2.85 -12.87 -6.86
CA ILE A 21 -4.03 -13.08 -6.01
C ILE A 21 -4.89 -14.12 -6.69
N ASN A 22 -5.25 -15.15 -5.93
CA ASN A 22 -6.16 -16.18 -6.40
C ASN A 22 -7.61 -15.85 -5.98
N VAL A 23 -8.51 -15.89 -6.96
CA VAL A 23 -9.94 -15.66 -6.83
C VAL A 23 -10.64 -17.02 -6.73
N GLN A 24 -10.95 -17.43 -5.51
CA GLN A 24 -11.62 -18.70 -5.24
C GLN A 24 -13.13 -18.58 -5.46
N LEU A 25 -13.68 -19.42 -6.34
CA LEU A 25 -15.10 -19.50 -6.64
C LEU A 25 -15.75 -20.61 -5.79
N THR A 26 -16.92 -20.34 -5.20
CA THR A 26 -17.67 -21.31 -4.40
C THR A 26 -19.16 -21.34 -4.79
N PRO A 27 -19.78 -22.53 -4.93
CA PRO A 27 -19.18 -23.88 -4.97
C PRO A 27 -18.36 -24.08 -6.26
N GLY A 28 -17.45 -25.06 -6.31
CA GLY A 28 -16.67 -25.35 -7.53
C GLY A 28 -17.59 -25.60 -8.72
N PHE A 29 -17.51 -24.75 -9.74
CA PHE A 29 -18.40 -24.77 -10.91
C PHE A 29 -17.93 -25.78 -11.97
N THR A 30 -18.89 -26.21 -12.79
CA THR A 30 -18.71 -27.05 -13.99
C THR A 30 -18.68 -26.21 -15.27
N GLY A 31 -17.91 -25.12 -15.28
CA GLY A 31 -17.55 -24.43 -16.52
C GLY A 31 -16.19 -24.93 -16.99
N ASP A 32 -15.98 -25.04 -18.31
CA ASP A 32 -14.69 -25.45 -18.87
C ASP A 32 -13.61 -24.39 -18.66
N ARG A 33 -14.01 -23.12 -18.57
CA ARG A 33 -13.12 -21.98 -18.47
C ARG A 33 -13.58 -21.00 -17.40
N PHE A 34 -12.60 -20.31 -16.84
CA PHE A 34 -12.77 -19.27 -15.84
C PHE A 34 -12.03 -18.02 -16.30
N ALA A 35 -12.60 -16.86 -15.99
CA ALA A 35 -11.89 -15.59 -16.09
C ALA A 35 -12.17 -14.71 -14.85
N THR A 36 -11.23 -13.84 -14.57
CA THR A 36 -11.30 -12.82 -13.54
C THR A 36 -11.58 -11.47 -14.20
N ILE A 37 -12.68 -10.82 -13.82
CA ILE A 37 -13.06 -9.50 -14.33
C ILE A 37 -12.72 -8.46 -13.28
N ILE A 38 -11.90 -7.47 -13.66
CA ILE A 38 -11.55 -6.33 -12.82
C ILE A 38 -12.31 -5.11 -13.30
N THR A 39 -13.00 -4.41 -12.40
CA THR A 39 -13.72 -3.16 -12.71
C THR A 39 -13.31 -2.00 -11.83
N ASP A 40 -13.60 -0.79 -12.29
CA ASP A 40 -13.64 0.40 -11.43
C ASP A 40 -14.90 0.41 -10.53
N THR A 41 -15.07 1.48 -9.75
CA THR A 41 -16.24 1.66 -8.88
C THR A 41 -17.52 2.03 -9.62
N LEU A 42 -17.42 2.43 -10.89
CA LEU A 42 -18.52 2.74 -11.81
C LEU A 42 -18.91 1.52 -12.68
N GLN A 43 -18.40 0.33 -12.35
CA GLN A 43 -18.66 -0.94 -13.02
C GLN A 43 -18.12 -1.04 -14.45
N ARG A 44 -17.14 -0.22 -14.83
CA ARG A 44 -16.45 -0.35 -16.12
C ARG A 44 -15.30 -1.34 -16.00
N ILE A 45 -15.19 -2.23 -16.99
CA ILE A 45 -14.13 -3.24 -17.05
C ILE A 45 -12.79 -2.55 -17.28
N VAL A 46 -11.85 -2.80 -16.39
CA VAL A 46 -10.46 -2.33 -16.47
C VAL A 46 -9.60 -3.42 -17.10
N ALA A 47 -9.82 -4.68 -16.72
CA ALA A 47 -9.10 -5.82 -17.25
C ALA A 47 -9.93 -7.10 -17.22
N VAL A 48 -9.63 -7.99 -18.15
CA VAL A 48 -10.15 -9.36 -18.24
C VAL A 48 -8.93 -10.27 -18.21
N VAL A 49 -8.86 -11.17 -17.22
CA VAL A 49 -7.73 -12.08 -17.04
C VAL A 49 -8.25 -13.51 -17.12
N GLU A 50 -7.67 -14.32 -18.00
CA GLU A 50 -8.03 -15.73 -18.07
C GLU A 50 -7.53 -16.48 -16.83
N GLY A 51 -8.40 -17.32 -16.27
CA GLY A 51 -8.18 -18.04 -15.03
C GLY A 51 -8.58 -17.27 -13.77
N GLN A 52 -8.24 -17.88 -12.63
CA GLN A 52 -8.55 -17.38 -11.28
C GLN A 52 -7.41 -16.59 -10.65
N ASN A 53 -6.24 -16.56 -11.28
CA ASN A 53 -5.07 -15.88 -10.75
C ASN A 53 -4.86 -14.58 -11.51
N PHE A 54 -4.82 -13.45 -10.81
CA PHE A 54 -4.44 -12.18 -11.41
C PHE A 54 -3.33 -11.51 -10.62
N ARG A 55 -2.55 -10.68 -11.31
CA ARG A 55 -1.54 -9.82 -10.68
C ARG A 55 -2.05 -8.38 -10.70
N PRO A 56 -2.31 -7.75 -9.54
CA PRO A 56 -2.69 -6.35 -9.49
C PRO A 56 -1.59 -5.47 -10.10
N SER A 57 -1.97 -4.57 -11.01
CA SER A 57 -1.06 -3.63 -11.67
C SER A 57 -1.31 -2.19 -11.24
N LYS A 58 -0.27 -1.36 -11.21
CA LYS A 58 -0.39 0.09 -10.95
C LYS A 58 -1.30 0.84 -11.92
N SER A 59 -1.60 0.26 -13.09
CA SER A 59 -2.56 0.84 -14.04
C SER A 59 -4.01 0.73 -13.57
N PHE A 60 -4.30 -0.12 -12.58
CA PHE A 60 -5.65 -0.26 -12.04
C PHE A 60 -6.03 0.95 -11.19
N PRO A 61 -7.32 1.33 -11.15
CA PRO A 61 -7.77 2.47 -10.38
C PRO A 61 -7.59 2.26 -8.87
N MET A 62 -7.44 3.35 -8.10
CA MET A 62 -7.21 3.33 -6.65
C MET A 62 -8.19 2.42 -5.89
N ASN A 63 -9.44 2.36 -6.32
CA ASN A 63 -10.43 1.41 -5.83
C ASN A 63 -10.92 0.59 -7.02
N PHE A 64 -10.81 -0.73 -6.93
CA PHE A 64 -11.29 -1.64 -7.95
C PHE A 64 -12.04 -2.81 -7.33
N ARG A 65 -12.88 -3.45 -8.15
CA ARG A 65 -13.65 -4.63 -7.78
C ARG A 65 -13.22 -5.80 -8.65
N VAL A 66 -13.24 -6.98 -8.07
CA VAL A 66 -12.89 -8.22 -8.77
C VAL A 66 -14.08 -9.16 -8.72
N TYR A 67 -14.46 -9.66 -9.89
CA TYR A 67 -15.53 -10.63 -10.10
C TYR A 67 -14.92 -11.89 -10.74
N GLY A 68 -15.56 -13.02 -10.53
CA GLY A 68 -15.26 -14.25 -11.25
C GLY A 68 -16.35 -14.54 -12.27
N VAL A 69 -15.96 -15.05 -13.43
CA VAL A 69 -16.90 -15.58 -14.43
C VAL A 69 -16.47 -17.00 -14.81
N ALA A 70 -17.42 -17.94 -14.76
CA ALA A 70 -17.27 -19.23 -15.44
C ALA A 70 -18.06 -19.19 -16.73
N TYR A 71 -17.51 -19.78 -17.80
CA TYR A 71 -18.17 -19.78 -19.09
C TYR A 71 -17.79 -21.02 -19.92
N THR A 72 -18.67 -21.37 -20.85
CA THR A 72 -18.38 -22.24 -21.99
C THR A 72 -18.34 -21.39 -23.26
N GLY A 73 -17.74 -21.92 -24.34
CA GLY A 73 -17.56 -21.15 -25.57
C GLY A 73 -16.56 -19.99 -25.45
N ARG A 74 -16.92 -18.83 -26.04
CA ARG A 74 -16.11 -17.61 -26.10
C ARG A 74 -16.76 -16.47 -25.31
N LEU A 75 -16.10 -16.09 -24.23
CA LEU A 75 -16.43 -14.90 -23.45
C LEU A 75 -16.24 -13.61 -24.27
N VAL A 76 -17.26 -12.75 -24.27
CA VAL A 76 -17.24 -11.40 -24.81
C VAL A 76 -17.22 -10.42 -23.64
N ALA A 77 -16.02 -9.92 -23.33
CA ALA A 77 -15.78 -8.91 -22.31
C ALA A 77 -14.63 -8.00 -22.78
N SER A 78 -14.88 -6.69 -22.84
CA SER A 78 -13.91 -5.71 -23.36
C SER A 78 -13.63 -4.64 -22.31
N THR A 79 -12.36 -4.24 -22.18
CA THR A 79 -11.98 -3.09 -21.37
C THR A 79 -12.72 -1.84 -21.81
N GLY A 80 -13.21 -1.06 -20.85
CA GLY A 80 -14.02 0.15 -21.04
C GLY A 80 -15.53 -0.10 -21.07
N SER A 81 -15.99 -1.32 -21.36
CA SER A 81 -17.41 -1.69 -21.33
C SER A 81 -17.95 -1.85 -19.91
N GLN A 82 -19.26 -1.83 -19.74
CA GLN A 82 -19.88 -2.14 -18.44
C GLN A 82 -19.84 -3.64 -18.17
N ILE A 83 -19.65 -4.05 -16.92
CA ILE A 83 -19.69 -5.47 -16.54
C ILE A 83 -21.03 -6.14 -16.88
N GLY A 84 -22.13 -5.37 -16.85
CA GLY A 84 -23.45 -5.85 -17.22
C GLY A 84 -23.63 -6.19 -18.70
N SER A 85 -22.68 -5.83 -19.57
CA SER A 85 -22.70 -6.19 -20.99
C SER A 85 -21.86 -7.43 -21.33
N ILE A 86 -21.29 -8.11 -20.31
CA ILE A 86 -20.56 -9.35 -20.54
C ILE A 86 -21.53 -10.43 -21.01
N SER A 87 -21.09 -11.22 -21.97
CA SER A 87 -21.82 -12.37 -22.48
C SER A 87 -20.86 -13.49 -22.87
N SER A 88 -21.39 -14.68 -23.09
CA SER A 88 -20.72 -15.74 -23.85
C SER A 88 -21.61 -16.12 -25.03
N ASP A 89 -21.04 -16.72 -26.06
CA ASP A 89 -21.81 -17.33 -27.16
C ASP A 89 -22.52 -18.63 -26.75
N GLU A 90 -22.16 -19.18 -25.58
CA GLU A 90 -22.84 -20.30 -24.92
C GLU A 90 -23.31 -19.91 -23.51
N CYS A 91 -22.89 -20.64 -22.47
CA CYS A 91 -23.29 -20.40 -21.10
C CYS A 91 -22.25 -19.55 -20.37
N PHE A 92 -22.71 -18.68 -19.47
CA PHE A 92 -21.85 -18.04 -18.49
C PHE A 92 -22.57 -17.83 -17.15
N ASP A 93 -21.82 -17.80 -16.07
CA ASP A 93 -22.29 -17.41 -14.74
C ASP A 93 -21.26 -16.45 -14.13
N LEU A 94 -21.75 -15.28 -13.69
CA LEU A 94 -20.95 -14.23 -13.05
C LEU A 94 -21.16 -14.30 -11.54
N THR A 95 -20.14 -13.98 -10.76
CA THR A 95 -20.29 -13.91 -9.29
C THR A 95 -21.32 -12.85 -8.87
N ASP A 96 -22.25 -13.24 -7.99
CA ASP A 96 -23.28 -12.38 -7.39
C ASP A 96 -22.68 -11.32 -6.46
N ASN A 97 -21.52 -11.62 -5.89
CA ASN A 97 -20.70 -10.70 -5.10
C ASN A 97 -19.39 -10.34 -5.83
N PHE A 98 -18.65 -9.42 -5.23
CA PHE A 98 -17.32 -9.02 -5.69
C PHE A 98 -16.38 -8.82 -4.52
N LEU A 99 -15.09 -8.99 -4.79
CA LEU A 99 -14.03 -8.62 -3.86
C LEU A 99 -13.67 -7.16 -4.07
N ARG A 100 -13.52 -6.41 -2.96
CA ARG A 100 -13.10 -5.01 -2.99
C ARG A 100 -11.61 -4.92 -2.73
N PHE A 101 -10.91 -4.24 -3.61
CA PHE A 101 -9.50 -3.93 -3.45
C PHE A 101 -9.29 -2.43 -3.46
N ARG A 102 -8.40 -1.98 -2.59
CA ARG A 102 -7.95 -0.60 -2.53
C ARG A 102 -6.44 -0.56 -2.56
N TRP A 103 -5.91 0.32 -3.40
CA TRP A 103 -4.52 0.73 -3.35
C TRP A 103 -4.32 1.72 -2.22
N ASN A 104 -3.37 1.43 -1.34
CA ASN A 104 -2.78 2.42 -0.47
C ASN A 104 -1.35 2.68 -0.95
N GLU A 105 -1.13 3.91 -1.40
CA GLU A 105 0.19 4.40 -1.74
C GLU A 105 0.88 4.85 -0.45
N VAL A 106 2.01 4.24 -0.13
CA VAL A 106 2.91 4.70 0.93
C VAL A 106 4.30 4.86 0.35
N ASP A 107 4.93 5.99 0.62
CA ASP A 107 6.26 6.30 0.14
C ASP A 107 7.04 7.11 1.18
N GLY A 108 8.01 6.44 1.81
CA GLY A 108 8.90 7.04 2.79
C GLY A 108 9.92 8.00 2.18
N GLY A 109 10.21 7.88 0.86
CA GLY A 109 11.24 8.66 0.18
C GLY A 109 12.63 8.53 0.82
N GLN A 110 13.58 9.39 0.43
CA GLN A 110 14.82 9.63 1.17
C GLN A 110 14.64 10.81 2.12
N VAL A 111 15.29 10.78 3.29
CA VAL A 111 15.30 11.91 4.22
C VAL A 111 16.63 12.65 4.13
N SER A 112 16.57 13.97 4.15
CA SER A 112 17.75 14.82 4.30
C SER A 112 17.43 16.01 5.19
N LEU A 113 18.46 16.68 5.68
CA LEU A 113 18.33 18.02 6.24
C LEU A 113 17.80 18.97 5.17
N SER A 114 17.14 20.06 5.58
CA SER A 114 16.67 21.10 4.65
C SER A 114 17.78 21.67 3.78
N THR A 115 19.02 21.64 4.27
CA THR A 115 20.25 22.02 3.54
C THR A 115 20.69 21.00 2.49
N GLY A 116 20.14 19.79 2.53
CA GLY A 116 20.50 18.65 1.67
C GLY A 116 21.57 17.73 2.24
N ALA A 117 22.19 18.07 3.37
CA ALA A 117 23.09 17.17 4.07
C ALA A 117 22.33 15.99 4.70
N THR A 118 23.00 14.85 4.84
CA THR A 118 22.44 13.62 5.47
C THR A 118 22.98 13.39 6.87
N GLN A 119 23.92 14.22 7.33
CA GLN A 119 24.51 14.17 8.66
C GLN A 119 24.89 15.57 9.14
N ARG A 120 24.82 15.78 10.45
CA ARG A 120 25.30 16.98 11.13
C ARG A 120 25.74 16.61 12.54
N LEU A 121 26.88 17.17 12.97
CA LEU A 121 27.32 17.12 14.36
C LEU A 121 26.66 18.27 15.12
N VAL A 122 26.14 17.99 16.31
CA VAL A 122 25.47 18.94 17.18
C VAL A 122 26.13 18.90 18.56
N CYS A 123 26.31 20.05 19.19
CA CYS A 123 26.83 20.18 20.54
C CYS A 123 25.66 20.44 21.47
N ILE A 124 25.49 19.64 22.53
CA ILE A 124 24.41 19.89 23.48
C ILE A 124 24.81 21.06 24.37
N ASP A 125 24.15 22.20 24.21
CA ASP A 125 24.39 23.41 25.00
C ASP A 125 23.10 24.24 25.25
N ALA A 126 23.26 25.48 25.72
CA ALA A 126 22.13 26.36 26.06
C ALA A 126 21.50 27.07 24.84
N THR A 127 22.09 26.93 23.66
CA THR A 127 21.70 27.57 22.41
C THR A 127 20.93 26.58 21.55
N ALA A 128 19.69 26.90 21.17
CA ALA A 128 18.83 26.01 20.39
C ALA A 128 19.50 25.47 19.10
N ASP A 129 19.56 24.15 18.95
CA ASP A 129 20.10 23.45 17.79
C ASP A 129 18.97 22.88 16.94
N GLN A 130 18.19 23.81 16.39
CA GLN A 130 17.05 23.47 15.56
C GLN A 130 17.52 22.88 14.23
N MET A 131 16.97 21.72 13.91
CA MET A 131 17.13 21.08 12.60
C MET A 131 15.78 20.83 11.96
N SER A 132 15.71 21.07 10.66
CA SER A 132 14.54 20.77 9.84
C SER A 132 14.89 19.75 8.77
N PHE A 133 13.93 18.88 8.48
CA PHE A 133 14.05 17.77 7.55
C PHE A 133 13.17 17.99 6.32
N ARG A 134 13.59 17.38 5.23
CA ARG A 134 12.82 17.25 3.98
C ARG A 134 12.85 15.79 3.54
N ASN A 135 11.88 15.41 2.74
CA ASN A 135 11.83 14.07 2.17
C ASN A 135 11.46 14.11 0.68
N THR A 136 11.74 13.01 -0.02
CA THR A 136 11.39 12.83 -1.44
C THR A 136 10.17 11.93 -1.65
N GLY A 137 9.39 11.66 -0.60
CA GLY A 137 8.23 10.79 -0.69
C GLY A 137 7.12 11.43 -1.49
N THR A 138 6.51 10.68 -2.42
CA THR A 138 5.48 11.21 -3.33
C THR A 138 4.06 10.77 -2.97
N ALA A 139 3.90 9.90 -1.97
CA ALA A 139 2.61 9.34 -1.60
C ALA A 139 1.65 10.41 -1.07
N SER A 140 0.61 10.70 -1.85
CA SER A 140 -0.36 11.77 -1.56
C SER A 140 -1.49 11.37 -0.60
N SER A 141 -1.75 10.06 -0.46
CA SER A 141 -2.85 9.52 0.35
C SER A 141 -2.40 8.94 1.70
N SER A 142 -1.11 9.05 2.02
CA SER A 142 -0.50 8.53 3.24
C SER A 142 -0.26 9.61 4.29
N THR A 143 -0.13 9.20 5.55
CA THR A 143 0.41 10.08 6.59
C THR A 143 1.93 9.94 6.63
N TYR A 144 2.64 11.06 6.70
CA TYR A 144 4.09 11.09 6.85
C TYR A 144 4.51 11.55 8.26
N ARG A 145 5.51 10.89 8.85
CA ARG A 145 6.15 11.26 10.12
C ARG A 145 7.65 11.08 10.02
N TYR A 146 8.39 11.91 10.75
CA TYR A 146 9.81 11.69 10.99
C TYR A 146 9.99 10.96 12.31
N LEU A 147 10.85 9.94 12.33
CA LEU A 147 11.15 9.16 13.52
C LEU A 147 12.61 9.39 13.93
N LEU A 148 12.83 9.71 15.20
CA LEU A 148 14.16 9.80 15.80
C LEU A 148 14.45 8.49 16.52
N THR A 149 15.58 7.85 16.21
CA THR A 149 16.05 6.65 16.91
C THR A 149 17.47 6.81 17.43
N ASP A 150 17.86 5.94 18.36
CA ASP A 150 19.26 5.73 18.74
C ASP A 150 20.06 4.96 17.66
N ASP A 151 21.31 4.61 17.96
CA ASP A 151 22.20 3.88 17.07
C ASP A 151 21.92 2.36 16.99
N GLN A 152 20.99 1.84 17.79
CA GLN A 152 20.44 0.49 17.74
C GLN A 152 19.02 0.46 17.13
N ASN A 153 18.55 1.59 16.59
CA ASN A 153 17.23 1.77 15.99
C ASN A 153 16.07 1.69 16.99
N ARG A 154 16.26 1.91 18.29
CA ARG A 154 15.12 2.07 19.19
C ARG A 154 14.52 3.46 19.02
N LEU A 155 13.20 3.50 18.93
CA LEU A 155 12.45 4.74 18.79
C LEU A 155 12.62 5.59 20.05
N LEU A 156 13.13 6.79 19.85
CA LEU A 156 13.17 7.82 20.89
C LEU A 156 11.94 8.71 20.78
N LEU A 157 11.60 9.15 19.56
CA LEU A 157 10.52 10.11 19.35
C LEU A 157 9.88 10.00 17.95
N VAL A 158 8.56 10.22 17.90
CA VAL A 158 7.80 10.50 16.67
C VAL A 158 7.59 12.01 16.56
N LEU A 159 8.08 12.65 15.51
CA LEU A 159 7.91 14.08 15.31
C LEU A 159 6.55 14.38 14.69
N LEU A 160 5.83 15.36 15.26
CA LEU A 160 4.57 15.88 14.70
C LEU A 160 4.79 16.83 13.52
N GLY A 161 5.95 17.49 13.46
CA GLY A 161 6.40 18.34 12.36
C GLY A 161 7.64 17.78 11.68
N ASN A 162 8.32 18.63 10.91
CA ASN A 162 9.56 18.29 10.23
C ASN A 162 10.80 18.88 10.90
N SER A 163 10.69 19.38 12.14
CA SER A 163 11.84 19.92 12.86
C SER A 163 11.88 19.47 14.31
N ILE A 164 13.09 19.53 14.89
CA ILE A 164 13.37 19.23 16.28
C ILE A 164 14.56 20.06 16.76
N ASP A 165 14.56 20.45 18.02
CA ASP A 165 15.75 20.94 18.73
C ASP A 165 16.44 19.75 19.41
N LEU A 166 17.68 19.47 19.02
CA LEU A 166 18.43 18.33 19.56
C LEU A 166 19.04 18.57 20.94
N ASN A 167 19.00 19.78 21.48
CA ASN A 167 19.48 20.03 22.85
C ASN A 167 18.65 19.33 23.92
N ALA A 168 17.39 19.00 23.61
CA ALA A 168 16.54 18.18 24.48
C ALA A 168 16.86 16.67 24.38
N GLY A 169 17.80 16.28 23.51
CA GLY A 169 18.17 14.89 23.26
C GLY A 169 19.24 14.34 24.21
N GLN A 170 19.39 13.02 24.22
CA GLN A 170 20.50 12.36 24.91
C GLN A 170 21.76 12.39 24.03
N PRO A 171 22.95 12.58 24.61
CA PRO A 171 24.21 12.50 23.86
C PRO A 171 24.38 11.11 23.24
N GLY A 172 24.73 11.08 21.96
CA GLY A 172 24.91 9.84 21.21
C GLY A 172 24.64 9.99 19.72
N LYS A 173 24.91 8.92 18.96
CA LYS A 173 24.56 8.87 17.54
C LYS A 173 23.07 8.60 17.40
N CYS A 174 22.31 9.57 16.92
CA CYS A 174 20.92 9.39 16.58
C CYS A 174 20.73 9.21 15.07
N ARG A 175 19.57 8.69 14.65
CA ARG A 175 19.15 8.59 13.25
C ARG A 175 17.77 9.20 13.08
N ILE A 176 17.55 9.86 11.95
CA ILE A 176 16.25 10.32 11.52
C ILE A 176 15.77 9.40 10.41
N TRP A 177 14.50 9.04 10.46
CA TRP A 177 13.87 8.23 9.45
C TRP A 177 12.60 8.87 8.91
N GLY A 178 12.31 8.57 7.65
CA GLY A 178 11.04 8.85 7.02
C GLY A 178 10.06 7.69 7.18
N LEU A 179 8.86 7.97 7.67
CA LEU A 179 7.79 6.98 7.75
C LEU A 179 6.55 7.49 7.03
N SER A 180 6.19 6.82 5.94
CA SER A 180 4.88 6.94 5.29
C SER A 180 4.04 5.71 5.61
N TYR A 181 2.83 5.94 6.11
CA TYR A 181 1.93 4.88 6.54
C TYR A 181 0.46 5.22 6.29
N SER A 182 -0.36 4.19 6.30
CA SER A 182 -1.83 4.30 6.28
C SER A 182 -2.42 3.67 7.55
N GLY A 183 -3.61 4.13 7.96
CA GLY A 183 -4.24 3.68 9.21
C GLY A 183 -3.60 4.31 10.44
N SER A 184 -3.46 3.53 11.52
CA SER A 184 -2.97 4.02 12.81
C SER A 184 -1.50 3.63 13.04
N LEU A 185 -0.72 4.58 13.57
CA LEU A 185 0.64 4.34 14.00
C LEU A 185 0.62 3.61 15.36
N LEU A 186 1.26 2.45 15.43
CA LEU A 186 1.32 1.63 16.64
C LEU A 186 2.66 1.73 17.39
N LEU A 187 3.63 2.42 16.80
CA LEU A 187 4.97 2.62 17.36
C LEU A 187 4.94 3.46 18.64
N LYS A 188 5.70 3.01 19.65
CA LYS A 188 5.92 3.69 20.92
C LYS A 188 7.41 3.82 21.22
N ALA A 189 7.78 4.78 22.07
CA ALA A 189 9.16 4.93 22.51
C ALA A 189 9.70 3.61 23.10
N GLY A 190 10.94 3.26 22.73
CA GLY A 190 11.59 1.99 23.08
C GLY A 190 11.41 0.86 22.06
N ASP A 191 10.39 0.94 21.19
CA ASP A 191 10.19 -0.03 20.12
C ASP A 191 11.38 -0.05 19.17
N VAL A 192 11.78 -1.24 18.75
CA VAL A 192 12.80 -1.35 17.71
C VAL A 192 12.16 -1.00 16.38
N VAL A 193 12.66 0.07 15.77
CA VAL A 193 12.30 0.51 14.44
C VAL A 193 12.96 -0.44 13.43
N THR A 194 12.30 -1.57 13.21
CA THR A 194 12.53 -2.44 12.06
C THR A 194 11.47 -2.13 11.00
N LYS A 195 11.66 -2.58 9.76
CA LYS A 195 10.63 -2.47 8.71
C LYS A 195 9.26 -2.94 9.26
N GLY A 196 8.22 -2.10 9.22
CA GLY A 196 6.82 -2.57 9.26
C GLY A 196 5.95 -2.38 10.51
N ASN A 197 6.03 -1.29 11.31
CA ASN A 197 5.15 -1.14 12.49
C ASN A 197 4.03 -0.08 12.32
N ALA A 198 2.98 -0.39 11.56
CA ALA A 198 1.69 0.29 11.58
C ALA A 198 0.56 -0.72 11.32
N SER A 199 -0.69 -0.37 11.69
CA SER A 199 -1.86 -1.24 11.51
C SER A 199 -2.32 -1.39 10.04
N GLY A 200 -1.57 -0.82 9.09
CA GLY A 200 -1.85 -0.80 7.65
C GLY A 200 -0.56 -0.88 6.83
N CYS A 201 -0.57 -0.42 5.58
CA CYS A 201 0.63 -0.39 4.74
C CYS A 201 1.74 0.46 5.35
N VAL A 202 2.95 -0.08 5.43
CA VAL A 202 4.15 0.61 5.93
C VAL A 202 5.22 0.59 4.87
N LEU A 203 5.72 1.77 4.46
CA LEU A 203 7.01 1.83 3.80
C LEU A 203 8.13 1.99 4.83
N ARG A 204 9.16 1.18 4.59
CA ARG A 204 10.54 1.20 5.06
C ARG A 204 11.15 2.60 5.20
N PHE A 205 11.48 2.94 6.44
CA PHE A 205 12.73 3.52 6.94
C PHE A 205 13.85 3.73 5.91
N VAL A 206 14.03 4.97 5.47
CA VAL A 206 15.18 5.41 4.65
C VAL A 206 16.00 6.43 5.44
N ARG A 207 17.33 6.29 5.35
CA ARG A 207 18.33 7.19 5.95
C ARG A 207 18.71 8.31 5.01
#